data_AF-A0A534TSW9-F1
#
_entry.id   AF-A0A534TSW9-F1
#
_cell.length_a   1.000
_cell.length_b   1.000
_cell.length_c   1.000
_cell.angle_alpha   90.00
_cell.angle_beta   90.00
_cell.angle_gamma   90.00
#
_symmetry.space_group_name_H-M   'P 1'
#
loop_
_entity.id
_entity.type
_entity.pdbx_description
1 polymer ?
#
loop_
_entity_poly.entity_id
_entity_poly.type
_entity_poly.pdbx_seq_one_letter_code
_entity_poly.pdbx_strand_id
1 'polypeptide(L)'
;MPLARIVFTSLLLLLAQAVATADVCMVRAGDARRGLRPQTCAMDCEQQAEALGETCLDGDGDPPGCEALARDALDNCLGGCGAPGPTCAETCAIVARAGDEAELLAHHEKLGGTTHSRRLLRRCVRRCTA
;
A
#
# COMPACT_ATOMS: atom_id res chain seq x y z
N MET A 1 -31.99 -25.68 -36.64
CA MET A 1 -30.76 -24.87 -36.48
C MET A 1 -30.58 -24.23 -35.07
N PRO A 2 -30.83 -24.91 -33.93
CA PRO A 2 -30.55 -24.36 -32.59
C PRO A 2 -29.12 -24.66 -32.09
N LEU A 3 -28.49 -25.73 -32.59
CA LEU A 3 -27.18 -26.19 -32.12
C LEU A 3 -26.04 -25.19 -32.44
N ALA A 4 -26.08 -24.53 -33.60
CA ALA A 4 -25.08 -23.54 -33.97
C ALA A 4 -25.10 -22.28 -33.07
N ARG A 5 -26.27 -21.89 -32.54
CA ARG A 5 -26.41 -20.74 -31.64
C ARG A 5 -25.82 -21.02 -30.26
N ILE A 6 -25.99 -22.24 -29.75
CA ILE A 6 -25.46 -22.67 -28.44
C ILE A 6 -23.93 -22.71 -28.45
N VAL A 7 -23.33 -23.19 -29.54
CA VAL A 7 -21.86 -23.22 -29.69
C VAL A 7 -21.30 -21.80 -29.75
N PHE A 8 -21.97 -20.89 -30.47
CA PHE A 8 -21.52 -19.51 -30.62
C PHE A 8 -21.61 -18.72 -29.30
N THR A 9 -22.69 -18.90 -28.53
CA THR A 9 -22.83 -18.26 -27.21
C THR A 9 -21.82 -18.81 -26.21
N SER A 10 -21.54 -20.12 -26.26
CA SER A 10 -20.53 -20.76 -25.40
C SER A 10 -19.12 -20.26 -25.72
N LEU A 11 -18.79 -20.10 -27.01
CA LEU A 11 -17.50 -19.58 -27.45
C LEU A 11 -17.30 -18.10 -27.06
N LEU A 12 -18.35 -17.29 -27.19
CA LEU A 12 -18.32 -15.88 -26.75
C LEU A 12 -18.14 -15.75 -25.23
N LEU A 13 -18.79 -16.62 -24.45
CA LEU A 13 -18.61 -16.67 -22.99
C LEU A 13 -17.18 -17.07 -22.59
N LEU A 14 -16.57 -18.00 -23.30
CA LEU A 14 -15.17 -18.40 -23.08
C LEU A 14 -14.19 -17.27 -23.41
N LEU A 15 -14.42 -16.53 -24.51
CA LEU A 15 -13.59 -15.39 -24.89
C LEU A 15 -13.73 -14.21 -23.92
N ALA A 16 -14.92 -13.97 -23.36
CA ALA A 16 -15.14 -12.91 -22.37
C ALA A 16 -14.37 -13.16 -21.05
N GLN A 17 -14.23 -14.42 -20.64
CA GLN A 17 -13.48 -14.79 -19.42
C GLN A 17 -11.97 -14.55 -19.55
N ALA A 18 -11.43 -14.61 -20.77
CA ALA A 18 -10.01 -14.39 -21.02
C ALA A 18 -9.58 -12.92 -20.94
N VAL A 19 -10.52 -11.97 -21.11
CA VAL A 19 -10.23 -10.53 -21.04
C VAL A 19 -10.17 -10.03 -19.60
N ALA A 20 -10.91 -10.65 -18.67
CA ALA A 20 -11.01 -10.20 -17.28
C ALA A 20 -9.76 -10.47 -16.42
N THR A 21 -8.85 -11.36 -16.85
CA THR A 21 -7.65 -11.72 -16.07
C THR A 21 -6.46 -10.79 -16.32
N ALA A 22 -6.53 -9.88 -17.29
CA ALA A 22 -5.45 -8.95 -17.61
C ALA A 22 -5.42 -7.68 -16.75
N ASP A 23 -6.50 -7.36 -16.03
CA ASP A 23 -6.64 -6.12 -15.27
C ASP A 23 -6.07 -6.18 -13.83
N VAL A 24 -5.56 -7.34 -13.39
CA VAL A 24 -5.06 -7.53 -12.01
C VAL A 24 -3.74 -6.76 -11.73
N CYS A 25 -3.06 -6.25 -12.75
CA CYS A 25 -1.75 -5.61 -12.58
C CYS A 25 -1.77 -4.09 -12.29
N MET A 26 -2.93 -3.46 -12.10
CA MET A 26 -2.99 -2.02 -11.79
C MET A 26 -3.40 -1.79 -10.33
N VAL A 27 -2.52 -2.14 -9.39
CA VAL A 27 -2.48 -1.40 -8.11
C VAL A 27 -2.06 0.02 -8.46
N ARG A 28 -3.05 0.91 -8.60
CA ARG A 28 -2.80 2.34 -8.65
C ARG A 28 -2.08 2.70 -7.35
N ALA A 29 -0.80 3.04 -7.45
CA ALA A 29 -0.01 3.65 -6.38
C ALA A 29 -0.55 5.02 -5.91
N GLY A 30 -1.78 5.39 -6.31
CA GLY A 30 -2.44 6.66 -6.02
C GLY A 30 -3.28 6.66 -4.74
N ASP A 31 -3.69 5.49 -4.22
CA ASP A 31 -4.58 5.42 -3.05
C ASP A 31 -3.83 5.49 -1.70
N ALA A 32 -2.49 5.45 -1.72
CA ALA A 32 -1.65 5.71 -0.55
C ALA A 32 -1.62 7.18 -0.10
N ARG A 33 -2.38 8.08 -0.74
CA ARG A 33 -2.42 9.51 -0.38
C ARG A 33 -3.53 9.89 0.60
N ARG A 34 -4.45 8.98 0.94
CA ARG A 34 -5.60 9.30 1.80
C ARG A 34 -5.55 8.72 3.21
N GLY A 35 -4.48 7.99 3.53
CA GLY A 35 -4.08 7.67 4.90
C GLY A 35 -2.76 8.39 5.18
N LEU A 36 -2.76 9.20 6.22
CA LEU A 36 -1.66 9.97 6.77
C LEU A 36 -0.32 9.24 6.55
N ARG A 37 0.60 9.83 5.78
CA ARG A 37 1.97 9.31 5.74
C ARG A 37 2.49 9.41 7.18
N PRO A 38 3.11 8.40 7.77
CA PRO A 38 3.52 8.50 9.18
C PRO A 38 4.53 9.62 9.43
N GLN A 39 5.28 10.02 8.40
CA GLN A 39 6.08 11.25 8.41
C GLN A 39 5.22 12.50 8.64
N THR A 40 4.06 12.63 7.99
CA THR A 40 3.14 13.76 8.21
C THR A 40 2.42 13.61 9.54
N CYS A 41 2.07 12.38 9.95
CA CYS A 41 1.47 12.13 11.25
C CYS A 41 2.39 12.56 12.40
N ALA A 42 3.67 12.18 12.35
CA ALA A 42 4.64 12.54 13.38
C ALA A 42 4.79 14.06 13.50
N MET A 43 4.90 14.77 12.37
CA MET A 43 4.96 16.23 12.35
C MET A 43 3.68 16.89 12.91
N ASP A 44 2.50 16.34 12.60
CA ASP A 44 1.23 16.85 13.11
C ASP A 44 1.09 16.60 14.63
N CYS A 45 1.60 15.46 15.12
CA CYS A 45 1.64 15.13 16.55
C CYS A 45 2.60 16.03 17.32
N GLU A 46 3.79 16.30 16.77
CA GLU A 46 4.77 17.23 17.34
C GLU A 46 4.18 18.63 17.50
N GLN A 47 3.54 19.17 16.45
CA GLN A 47 2.90 20.48 16.50
C GLN A 47 1.76 20.54 17.53
N GLN A 48 0.94 19.50 17.64
CA GLN A 48 -0.13 19.45 18.66
C GLN A 48 0.43 19.38 20.08
N ALA A 49 1.47 18.57 20.30
CA ALA A 49 2.12 18.44 21.59
C ALA A 49 2.76 19.77 22.05
N GLU A 50 3.44 20.45 21.13
CA GLU A 50 4.03 21.77 21.37
C GLU A 50 2.95 22.81 21.74
N ALA A 51 1.88 22.90 20.94
CA ALA A 51 0.77 23.81 21.22
C ALA A 51 0.10 23.54 22.59
N LEU A 52 0.00 22.27 23.00
CA LEU A 52 -0.50 21.87 24.32
C LEU A 52 0.43 22.32 25.45
N GLY A 53 1.74 22.17 25.27
CA GLY A 53 2.75 22.64 26.21
C GLY A 53 2.72 24.17 26.37
N GLU A 54 2.67 24.89 25.26
CA GLU A 54 2.56 26.36 25.25
C GLU A 54 1.27 26.84 25.94
N THR A 55 0.14 26.23 25.60
CA THR A 55 -1.15 26.57 26.23
C THR A 55 -1.13 26.33 27.75
N CYS A 56 -0.42 25.30 28.21
CA CYS A 56 -0.26 25.00 29.62
C CYS A 56 0.59 26.08 30.33
N LEU A 57 1.67 26.54 29.71
CA LEU A 57 2.53 27.60 30.25
C LEU A 57 1.78 28.95 30.30
N ASP A 58 1.00 29.27 29.27
CA ASP A 58 0.16 30.47 29.22
C ASP A 58 -0.93 30.48 30.31
N GLY A 59 -1.31 29.31 30.82
CA GLY A 59 -2.26 29.12 31.92
C GLY A 59 -1.64 29.16 33.32
N ASP A 60 -0.45 29.73 33.48
CA ASP A 60 0.36 29.72 34.71
C ASP A 60 0.73 28.30 35.19
N GLY A 61 0.80 27.34 34.26
CA GLY A 61 1.25 25.99 34.54
C GLY A 61 2.72 25.91 34.94
N ASP A 62 3.07 24.93 35.75
CA ASP A 62 4.46 24.67 36.13
C ASP A 62 5.25 24.10 34.92
N PRO A 63 6.43 24.65 34.59
CA PRO A 63 7.16 24.25 33.37
C PRO A 63 7.46 22.75 33.24
N PRO A 64 7.98 22.04 34.25
CA PRO A 64 8.16 20.59 34.15
C PRO A 64 6.84 19.83 34.01
N GLY A 65 5.74 20.32 34.62
CA GLY A 65 4.40 19.76 34.41
C GLY A 65 3.91 19.90 32.96
N CYS A 66 4.11 21.07 32.35
CA CYS A 66 3.72 21.33 30.96
C CYS A 66 4.58 20.55 29.95
N GLU A 67 5.87 20.36 30.24
CA GLU A 67 6.75 19.53 29.43
C GLU A 67 6.34 18.04 29.47
N ALA A 68 5.98 17.54 30.65
CA ALA A 68 5.45 16.18 30.79
C ALA A 68 4.12 16.01 30.03
N LEU A 69 3.22 17.00 30.13
CA LEU A 69 1.95 16.99 29.39
C LEU A 69 2.17 16.94 27.87
N ALA A 70 3.08 17.76 27.33
CA ALA A 70 3.41 17.77 25.91
C ALA A 70 4.00 16.42 25.46
N ARG A 71 4.92 15.83 26.26
CA ARG A 71 5.48 14.50 25.98
C ARG A 71 4.43 13.41 25.95
N ASP A 72 3.56 13.36 26.96
CA ASP A 72 2.49 12.37 27.03
C ASP A 72 1.53 12.51 25.85
N ALA A 73 1.21 13.74 25.44
CA ALA A 73 0.37 14.01 24.26
C ALA A 73 1.04 13.51 22.96
N LEU A 74 2.35 13.75 22.81
CA LEU A 74 3.12 13.27 21.66
C LEU A 74 3.13 11.75 21.59
N ASP A 75 3.48 11.07 22.68
CA ASP A 75 3.58 9.61 22.72
C ASP A 75 2.23 8.93 22.42
N ASN A 76 1.14 9.46 22.98
CA ASN A 76 -0.20 8.97 22.70
C ASN A 76 -0.61 9.19 21.23
N CYS A 77 -0.26 10.35 20.66
CA CYS A 77 -0.55 10.66 19.27
C CYS A 77 0.23 9.75 18.30
N LEU A 78 1.53 9.56 18.56
CA LEU A 78 2.39 8.68 17.76
C LEU A 78 1.94 7.22 17.80
N GLY A 79 1.41 6.75 18.93
CA GLY A 79 0.79 5.43 19.03
C GLY A 79 -0.36 5.20 18.04
N GLY A 80 -1.03 6.26 17.59
CA GLY A 80 -2.12 6.22 16.62
C GLY A 80 -1.70 6.39 15.14
N CYS A 81 -0.46 6.79 14.86
CA CYS A 81 -0.01 7.14 13.51
C CYS A 81 0.04 5.97 12.51
N GLY A 82 0.02 4.73 13.00
CA GLY A 82 0.18 3.54 12.18
C GLY A 82 1.60 3.40 11.62
N ALA A 83 1.91 2.21 11.08
CA ALA A 83 3.20 1.96 10.46
C ALA A 83 3.30 2.68 9.10
N PRO A 84 4.51 3.08 8.66
CA PRO A 84 4.74 3.48 7.27
C PRO A 84 4.18 2.44 6.32
N GLY A 85 3.30 2.92 5.43
CA GLY A 85 2.92 2.16 4.27
C GLY A 85 4.18 1.77 3.48
N PRO A 86 4.15 0.64 2.77
CA PRO A 86 5.31 0.15 2.04
C PRO A 86 5.80 1.21 1.06
N THR A 87 7.11 1.36 0.97
CA THR A 87 7.78 2.12 -0.08
C THR A 87 7.38 1.57 -1.45
N CYS A 88 7.60 2.33 -2.52
CA CYS A 88 7.39 1.78 -3.86
C CYS A 88 8.21 0.49 -4.06
N ALA A 89 9.48 0.47 -3.63
CA ALA A 89 10.33 -0.70 -3.81
C ALA A 89 9.75 -1.94 -3.11
N GLU A 90 9.23 -1.78 -1.89
CA GLU A 90 8.56 -2.84 -1.14
C GLU A 90 7.26 -3.28 -1.80
N THR A 91 6.45 -2.32 -2.28
CA THR A 91 5.22 -2.59 -3.04
C THR A 91 5.53 -3.39 -4.30
N CYS A 92 6.55 -3.01 -5.06
CA CYS A 92 6.99 -3.73 -6.25
C CYS A 92 7.51 -5.15 -5.92
N ALA A 93 8.16 -5.34 -4.77
CA ALA A 93 8.61 -6.65 -4.32
C ALA A 93 7.43 -7.56 -3.90
N ILE A 94 6.40 -7.00 -3.27
CA ILE A 94 5.15 -7.71 -2.96
C ILE A 94 4.48 -8.19 -4.26
N VAL A 95 4.30 -7.29 -5.23
CA VAL A 95 3.68 -7.63 -6.53
C VAL A 95 4.48 -8.69 -7.29
N ALA A 96 5.82 -8.59 -7.31
CA ALA A 96 6.67 -9.59 -7.95
C ALA A 96 6.46 -10.98 -7.31
N ARG A 97 6.50 -11.07 -5.98
CA ARG A 97 6.27 -12.32 -5.24
C ARG A 97 4.89 -12.92 -5.51
N ALA A 98 3.84 -12.10 -5.51
CA ALA A 98 2.50 -12.55 -5.83
C ALA A 98 2.39 -13.12 -7.27
N GLY A 99 3.15 -12.55 -8.21
CA GLY A 99 3.28 -13.09 -9.57
C GLY A 99 3.91 -14.49 -9.61
N ASP A 100 4.96 -14.73 -8.82
CA ASP A 100 5.60 -16.06 -8.74
C ASP A 100 4.66 -17.11 -8.14
N GLU A 101 3.90 -16.73 -7.10
CA GLU A 101 2.92 -17.60 -6.45
C GLU A 101 1.80 -17.98 -7.41
N ALA A 102 1.30 -17.02 -8.20
CA ALA A 102 0.30 -17.27 -9.23
C ALA A 102 0.81 -18.22 -10.32
N GLU A 103 2.08 -18.09 -10.73
CA GLU A 103 2.70 -18.96 -11.74
C GLU A 103 2.89 -20.39 -11.21
N LEU A 104 3.26 -20.55 -9.93
CA LEU A 104 3.34 -21.84 -9.24
C LEU A 104 1.98 -22.56 -9.22
N LEU A 105 0.91 -21.84 -8.89
CA LEU A 105 -0.45 -22.39 -8.90
C LEU A 105 -0.91 -22.76 -10.31
N ALA A 106 -0.55 -21.96 -11.32
CA ALA A 106 -0.97 -22.20 -12.70
C ALA A 106 -0.24 -23.38 -13.35
N HIS A 107 1.04 -23.57 -13.04
CA HIS A 107 1.87 -24.52 -13.78
C HIS A 107 2.22 -25.80 -13.00
N HIS A 108 1.95 -25.89 -11.68
CA HIS A 108 2.30 -27.04 -10.82
C HIS A 108 3.79 -27.49 -10.87
N GLU A 109 4.61 -26.79 -11.65
CA GLU A 109 6.03 -27.02 -11.90
C GLU A 109 6.73 -25.65 -11.84
N LYS A 110 7.92 -25.61 -11.21
CA LYS A 110 8.68 -24.39 -10.99
C LYS A 110 9.37 -23.96 -12.29
N LEU A 111 8.62 -23.47 -13.27
CA LEU A 111 9.12 -22.86 -14.49
C LEU A 111 9.76 -21.49 -14.18
N GLY A 112 10.94 -21.50 -13.55
CA GLY A 112 11.80 -20.32 -13.49
C GLY A 112 11.19 -19.05 -12.87
N GLY A 113 10.26 -19.16 -11.90
CA GLY A 113 9.56 -18.01 -11.27
C GLY A 113 10.49 -16.86 -10.86
N THR A 114 11.71 -17.17 -10.39
CA THR A 114 12.71 -16.13 -10.04
C THR A 114 13.05 -15.17 -11.20
N THR A 115 12.97 -15.61 -12.46
CA THR A 115 13.24 -14.77 -13.65
C THR A 115 12.05 -13.88 -14.00
N HIS A 116 10.82 -14.38 -13.84
CA HIS A 116 9.60 -13.61 -14.05
C HIS A 116 9.47 -12.51 -12.99
N SER A 117 9.54 -12.87 -11.70
CA SER A 117 9.59 -11.94 -10.57
C SER A 117 10.62 -10.83 -10.72
N ARG A 118 11.86 -11.19 -11.06
CA ARG A 118 12.94 -10.20 -11.23
C ARG A 118 12.63 -9.21 -12.34
N ARG A 119 11.99 -9.66 -13.43
CA ARG A 119 11.57 -8.78 -14.52
C ARG A 119 10.44 -7.85 -14.09
N LEU A 120 9.43 -8.37 -13.38
CA LEU A 120 8.34 -7.57 -12.82
C LEU A 120 8.88 -6.50 -11.85
N LEU A 121 9.71 -6.89 -10.88
CA LEU A 121 10.33 -5.98 -9.92
C LEU A 121 11.12 -4.88 -10.63
N ARG A 122 12.02 -5.23 -11.55
CA ARG A 122 12.83 -4.26 -12.30
C ARG A 122 11.98 -3.30 -13.14
N ARG A 123 10.87 -3.77 -13.71
CA ARG A 123 9.97 -2.93 -14.50
C ARG A 123 9.17 -1.98 -13.61
N CYS A 124 8.69 -2.48 -12.47
CA CYS A 124 7.93 -1.71 -11.50
C CYS A 124 8.77 -0.60 -10.86
N VAL A 125 9.97 -0.93 -10.34
CA VAL A 125 10.85 0.06 -9.68
C VAL A 125 11.27 1.18 -10.63
N ARG A 126 11.59 0.85 -11.90
CA ARG A 126 11.89 1.86 -12.93
C ARG A 126 10.76 2.86 -13.14
N ARG A 127 9.51 2.44 -12.93
CA ARG A 127 8.33 3.29 -13.08
C ARG A 127 8.07 4.19 -11.87
N CYS A 128 8.72 3.91 -10.74
CA CYS A 128 8.68 4.78 -9.57
C CYS A 128 9.79 5.82 -9.54
N THR A 129 10.85 5.63 -10.33
CA THR A 129 11.97 6.57 -10.44
C THR A 129 11.98 7.34 -11.76
N ALA A 130 10.97 7.15 -12.61
CA ALA A 130 10.77 7.86 -13.87
C ALA A 130 9.68 8.91 -13.71
#